data_AF-A0ABD1P3H2-F1
#
_entry.id   AF-A0ABD1P3H2-F1
#
_cell.length_a   1.000
_cell.length_b   1.000
_cell.length_c   1.000
_cell.angle_alpha   90.00
_cell.angle_beta   90.00
_cell.angle_gamma   90.00
#
_symmetry.space_group_name_H-M   'P 1'
#
loop_
_entity.id
_entity.type
_entity.pdbx_description
1 polymer ?
#
loop_
_entity_poly.entity_id
_entity_poly.type
_entity_poly.pdbx_seq_one_letter_code
_entity_poly.pdbx_strand_id
1 'polypeptide(L)'
;MGPMQISQEKEESLREYISRFNRATLSITNLQTSSAVIVMLNRLRNHTFRASLSKKPSKSMTELFRRGEEYIDQEEVMKATKTDRDIYDGGIRKRRQEEVITNMLSNRRITDHRYRAMKGTH
;
A
#
# COMPACT_ATOMS: atom_id res chain seq x y z
N MET A 1 -35.61 -2.98 -14.26
CA MET A 1 -34.28 -2.56 -13.76
C MET A 1 -33.39 -3.79 -13.70
N GLY A 2 -32.31 -3.83 -14.49
CA GLY A 2 -31.35 -4.94 -14.47
C GLY A 2 -30.42 -4.87 -13.25
N PRO A 3 -29.78 -5.99 -12.85
CA PRO A 3 -28.85 -6.00 -11.73
C PRO A 3 -27.65 -5.09 -12.00
N MET A 4 -27.15 -4.41 -10.96
CA MET A 4 -25.95 -3.58 -11.01
C MET A 4 -24.74 -4.40 -11.50
N GLN A 5 -24.29 -4.18 -12.74
CA GLN A 5 -23.15 -4.87 -13.34
C GLN A 5 -21.83 -4.11 -13.10
N ILE A 6 -21.53 -3.77 -11.85
CA ILE A 6 -20.31 -3.02 -11.50
C ILE A 6 -19.34 -3.98 -10.82
N SER A 7 -18.20 -4.19 -11.45
CA SER A 7 -17.09 -4.99 -10.94
C SER A 7 -15.88 -4.13 -10.75
N GLN A 8 -15.11 -4.38 -9.68
CA GLN A 8 -13.83 -3.73 -9.52
C GLN A 8 -12.90 -4.21 -10.63
N GLU A 9 -12.40 -3.30 -11.43
CA GLU A 9 -11.49 -3.60 -12.53
C GLU A 9 -10.09 -3.91 -12.00
N LYS A 10 -9.23 -4.53 -12.82
CA LYS A 10 -7.93 -5.02 -12.36
C LYS A 10 -7.02 -3.89 -11.87
N GLU A 11 -7.00 -2.78 -12.61
CA GLU A 11 -6.15 -1.62 -12.34
C GLU A 11 -6.91 -0.50 -11.58
N GLU A 12 -8.16 -0.76 -11.20
CA GLU A 12 -8.99 0.22 -10.52
C GLU A 12 -8.76 0.19 -9.01
N SER A 13 -8.47 1.36 -8.45
CA SER A 13 -8.35 1.55 -7.02
C SER A 13 -9.69 1.31 -6.29
N LEU A 14 -9.63 0.96 -5.01
CA LEU A 14 -10.84 0.80 -4.21
C LEU A 14 -11.68 2.09 -4.14
N ARG A 15 -11.03 3.26 -4.17
CA ARG A 15 -11.68 4.58 -4.17
C ARG A 15 -12.49 4.83 -5.43
N GLU A 16 -11.92 4.52 -6.59
CA GLU A 16 -12.61 4.66 -7.89
C GLU A 16 -13.80 3.71 -7.96
N TYR A 17 -13.61 2.45 -7.56
CA TYR A 17 -14.68 1.46 -7.54
C TYR A 17 -15.85 1.90 -6.65
N ILE A 18 -15.58 2.29 -5.40
CA ILE A 18 -16.61 2.73 -4.47
C ILE A 18 -17.35 3.96 -5.01
N SER A 19 -16.64 4.89 -5.67
CA SER A 19 -17.25 6.06 -6.28
C SER A 19 -18.20 5.69 -7.43
N ARG A 20 -17.81 4.76 -8.31
CA ARG A 20 -18.70 4.25 -9.37
C ARG A 20 -19.89 3.49 -8.80
N PHE A 21 -19.64 2.64 -7.81
CA PHE A 21 -20.68 1.88 -7.13
C PHE A 21 -21.70 2.84 -6.50
N ASN A 22 -21.26 3.87 -5.77
CA ASN A 22 -22.11 4.87 -5.16
C ASN A 22 -23.00 5.57 -6.21
N ARG A 23 -22.40 6.08 -7.30
CA ARG A 23 -23.15 6.71 -8.41
C ARG A 23 -24.23 5.80 -8.99
N ALA A 24 -23.95 4.51 -9.14
CA ALA A 24 -24.92 3.56 -9.65
C ALA A 24 -25.99 3.16 -8.63
N THR A 25 -25.69 3.19 -7.32
CA THR A 25 -26.74 3.00 -6.32
C THR A 25 -27.73 4.15 -6.31
N LEU A 26 -27.28 5.38 -6.58
CA LEU A 26 -28.14 6.56 -6.64
C LEU A 26 -29.10 6.54 -7.85
N SER A 27 -28.76 5.83 -8.93
CA SER A 27 -29.61 5.70 -10.11
C SER A 27 -30.64 4.57 -10.01
N ILE A 28 -30.58 3.73 -8.97
CA ILE A 28 -31.49 2.60 -8.77
C ILE A 28 -32.47 2.95 -7.64
N THR A 29 -33.73 3.16 -8.00
CA THR A 29 -34.81 3.33 -7.02
C THR A 29 -35.10 2.03 -6.26
N ASN A 30 -35.40 2.15 -4.97
CA ASN A 30 -35.76 1.04 -4.07
C ASN A 30 -34.69 -0.08 -3.96
N LEU A 31 -33.40 0.25 -4.14
CA LEU A 31 -32.31 -0.69 -3.94
C LEU A 31 -32.25 -1.16 -2.48
N GLN A 32 -32.38 -2.46 -2.27
CA GLN A 32 -32.22 -3.07 -0.95
C GLN A 32 -30.74 -3.07 -0.54
N THR A 33 -30.44 -2.62 0.68
CA THR A 33 -29.07 -2.60 1.22
C THR A 33 -28.42 -3.99 1.15
N SER A 34 -29.16 -5.05 1.50
CA SER A 34 -28.65 -6.42 1.46
C SER A 34 -28.19 -6.82 0.06
N SER A 35 -28.96 -6.48 -0.97
CA SER A 35 -28.58 -6.70 -2.36
C SER A 35 -27.32 -5.91 -2.73
N ALA A 36 -27.21 -4.65 -2.32
CA ALA A 36 -26.03 -3.83 -2.57
C ALA A 36 -24.76 -4.42 -1.90
N VAL A 37 -24.87 -4.87 -0.64
CA VAL A 37 -23.77 -5.53 0.08
C VAL A 37 -23.35 -6.81 -0.63
N ILE A 38 -24.30 -7.65 -1.06
CA ILE A 38 -24.02 -8.91 -1.78
C ILE A 38 -23.31 -8.63 -3.11
N VAL A 39 -23.82 -7.66 -3.89
CA VAL A 39 -23.17 -7.27 -5.16
C VAL A 39 -21.76 -6.77 -4.87
N MET A 40 -21.58 -5.86 -3.91
CA MET A 40 -20.25 -5.35 -3.55
C MET A 40 -19.32 -6.49 -3.17
N LEU A 41 -19.72 -7.40 -2.28
CA LEU A 41 -18.90 -8.55 -1.87
C LEU A 41 -18.49 -9.43 -3.07
N ASN A 42 -19.43 -9.75 -3.96
CA ASN A 42 -19.17 -10.62 -5.12
C ASN A 42 -18.33 -9.97 -6.21
N ARG A 43 -18.25 -8.64 -6.22
CA ARG A 43 -17.66 -7.85 -7.29
C ARG A 43 -16.41 -7.08 -6.86
N LEU A 44 -16.06 -7.14 -5.58
CA LEU A 44 -14.83 -6.57 -5.03
C LEU A 44 -13.61 -7.46 -5.31
N ARG A 45 -12.53 -6.85 -5.77
CA ARG A 45 -11.20 -7.49 -5.87
C ARG A 45 -10.35 -7.27 -4.62
N ASN A 46 -10.57 -6.18 -3.87
CA ASN A 46 -9.83 -5.91 -2.64
C ASN A 46 -10.21 -6.94 -1.53
N HIS A 47 -9.43 -8.01 -1.42
CA HIS A 47 -9.72 -9.14 -0.53
C HIS A 47 -9.87 -8.75 0.94
N THR A 48 -9.08 -7.78 1.40
CA THR A 48 -9.06 -7.34 2.80
C THR A 48 -10.32 -6.56 3.15
N PHE A 49 -10.72 -5.59 2.31
CA PHE A 49 -11.97 -4.87 2.50
C PHE A 49 -13.18 -5.83 2.38
N ARG A 50 -13.15 -6.75 1.40
CA ARG A 50 -14.18 -7.80 1.26
C ARG A 50 -14.33 -8.63 2.53
N ALA A 51 -13.22 -9.09 3.10
CA ALA A 51 -13.22 -9.86 4.35
C ALA A 51 -13.79 -9.04 5.53
N SER A 52 -13.49 -7.74 5.59
CA SER A 52 -14.04 -6.86 6.64
C SER A 52 -15.57 -6.74 6.56
N LEU A 53 -16.12 -6.67 5.33
CA LEU A 53 -17.56 -6.62 5.09
C LEU A 53 -18.23 -7.97 5.36
N SER A 54 -17.57 -9.09 5.04
CA SER A 54 -18.10 -10.43 5.36
C SER A 54 -18.17 -10.67 6.88
N LYS A 55 -17.16 -10.24 7.64
CA LYS A 55 -17.14 -10.40 9.11
C LYS A 55 -18.22 -9.59 9.80
N LYS A 56 -18.48 -8.38 9.30
CA LYS A 56 -19.51 -7.49 9.80
C LYS A 56 -20.27 -6.92 8.61
N PRO A 57 -21.41 -7.49 8.23
CA PRO A 57 -22.23 -6.93 7.15
C PRO A 57 -22.75 -5.54 7.53
N SER A 58 -22.79 -4.63 6.56
CA SER A 58 -23.37 -3.29 6.74
C SER A 58 -24.90 -3.36 6.76
N LYS A 59 -25.54 -2.62 7.65
CA LYS A 59 -27.01 -2.61 7.82
C LYS A 59 -27.70 -1.53 7.00
N SER A 60 -26.96 -0.51 6.55
CA SER A 60 -27.47 0.55 5.68
C SER A 60 -26.47 0.91 4.58
N MET A 61 -26.96 1.55 3.51
CA MET A 61 -26.10 2.11 2.45
C MET A 61 -25.12 3.15 3.00
N THR A 62 -25.56 4.00 3.92
CA THR A 62 -24.71 4.98 4.60
C THR A 62 -23.58 4.31 5.37
N GLU A 63 -23.87 3.22 6.10
CA GLU A 63 -22.82 2.47 6.81
C GLU A 63 -21.85 1.80 5.83
N LEU A 64 -22.35 1.26 4.72
CA LEU A 64 -21.53 0.64 3.68
C LEU A 64 -20.52 1.62 3.10
N PHE A 65 -20.96 2.82 2.71
CA PHE A 65 -20.07 3.83 2.12
C PHE A 65 -19.12 4.43 3.14
N ARG A 66 -19.58 4.78 4.35
CA ARG A 66 -18.72 5.29 5.42
C ARG A 66 -17.57 4.32 5.72
N ARG A 67 -17.85 3.02 5.80
CA ARG A 67 -16.81 2.01 6.03
C ARG A 67 -15.84 1.88 4.87
N GLY A 68 -16.32 2.09 3.65
CA GLY A 68 -15.49 2.17 2.46
C GLY A 68 -14.49 3.32 2.54
N GLU A 69 -14.96 4.51 2.88
CA GLU A 69 -14.13 5.71 3.05
C GLU A 69 -13.11 5.52 4.18
N GLU A 70 -13.54 5.09 5.36
CA GLU A 70 -12.63 4.84 6.50
C GLU A 70 -11.56 3.80 6.17
N TYR A 71 -11.92 2.75 5.43
CA TYR A 71 -10.95 1.75 5.01
C TYR A 71 -9.92 2.34 4.05
N ILE A 72 -10.35 3.14 3.07
CA ILE A 72 -9.44 3.79 2.13
C ILE A 72 -8.48 4.72 2.89
N ASP A 73 -8.99 5.55 3.79
CA ASP A 73 -8.16 6.49 4.53
C ASP A 73 -7.13 5.76 5.41
N GLN A 74 -7.53 4.66 6.06
CA GLN A 74 -6.60 3.79 6.80
C GLN A 74 -5.58 3.13 5.87
N GLU A 75 -6.00 2.62 4.71
CA GLU A 75 -5.12 1.99 3.72
C GLU A 75 -4.04 2.99 3.23
N GLU A 76 -4.43 4.23 2.95
CA GLU A 76 -3.51 5.28 2.51
C GLU A 76 -2.52 5.69 3.62
N VAL A 77 -2.96 5.80 4.87
CA VAL A 77 -2.05 6.03 6.01
C VAL A 77 -1.07 4.87 6.19
N MET A 78 -1.52 3.62 6.07
CA MET A 78 -0.65 2.45 6.18
C MET A 78 0.38 2.39 5.04
N LYS A 79 0.00 2.74 3.81
CA LYS A 79 0.92 2.81 2.67
C LYS A 79 1.96 3.91 2.86
N ALA A 80 1.54 5.11 3.30
CA ALA A 80 2.45 6.22 3.55
C ALA A 80 3.48 5.87 4.63
N THR A 81 3.02 5.34 5.78
CA THR A 81 3.91 4.96 6.88
C THR A 81 4.87 3.82 6.51
N LYS A 82 4.43 2.86 5.69
CA LYS A 82 5.32 1.81 5.18
C LYS A 82 6.39 2.39 4.26
N THR A 83 6.00 3.30 3.37
CA THR A 83 6.91 3.96 2.43
C THR A 83 7.98 4.75 3.18
N ASP A 84 7.61 5.51 4.21
CA ASP A 84 8.56 6.26 5.04
C ASP A 84 9.58 5.36 5.73
N ARG A 85 9.13 4.21 6.28
CA ARG A 85 10.05 3.22 6.87
C ARG A 85 10.97 2.60 5.84
N ASP A 86 10.45 2.22 4.68
CA ASP A 86 11.24 1.61 3.62
C ASP A 86 12.31 2.59 3.09
N ILE A 87 11.98 3.88 2.98
CA ILE A 87 12.92 4.95 2.63
C ILE A 87 13.99 5.11 3.71
N TYR A 88 13.58 5.19 4.98
CA TYR A 88 14.50 5.34 6.10
C TYR A 88 15.48 4.17 6.19
N ASP A 89 14.97 2.93 6.17
CA ASP A 89 15.77 1.71 6.22
C ASP A 89 16.69 1.60 5.01
N GLY A 90 16.22 1.97 3.82
CA GLY A 90 17.04 2.06 2.61
C GLY A 90 18.21 3.04 2.78
N GLY A 91 17.94 4.22 3.35
CA GLY A 91 18.96 5.22 3.65
C GLY A 91 20.00 4.75 4.68
N ILE A 92 19.57 4.03 5.72
CA ILE A 92 20.47 3.43 6.73
C ILE A 92 21.38 2.37 6.09
N ARG A 93 20.79 1.47 5.29
CA ARG A 93 21.56 0.41 4.59
C ARG A 93 22.59 0.99 3.64
N LYS A 94 22.22 2.02 2.86
CA LYS A 94 23.12 2.70 1.93
C LYS A 94 24.29 3.36 2.66
N ARG A 95 24.02 4.13 3.72
CA ARG A 95 25.08 4.77 4.53
C ARG A 95 26.05 3.76 5.12
N ARG A 96 25.54 2.63 5.65
CA ARG A 96 26.39 1.57 6.20
C ARG A 96 27.28 0.93 5.12
N GLN A 97 26.76 0.76 3.91
CA GLN A 97 27.55 0.22 2.79
C GLN A 97 28.64 1.20 2.36
N GLU A 98 28.34 2.50 2.29
CA GLU A 98 29.31 3.55 1.97
C GLU A 98 30.43 3.66 3.01
N GLU A 99 30.09 3.53 4.30
CA GLU A 99 31.07 3.52 5.40
C GLU A 99 32.01 2.32 5.30
N VAL A 100 31.48 1.12 5.04
CA VAL A 100 32.27 -0.09 4.85
C VAL A 100 33.25 0.06 3.67
N ILE A 101 32.79 0.60 2.54
CA ILE A 101 33.63 0.87 1.37
C ILE A 101 34.72 1.89 1.71
N THR A 102 34.35 2.97 2.39
CA THR A 102 35.29 4.05 2.77
C THR A 102 36.39 3.53 3.71
N ASN A 103 36.01 2.71 4.69
CA ASN A 103 36.96 2.08 5.62
C ASN A 103 37.90 1.10 4.90
N MET A 104 37.39 0.30 3.95
CA MET A 104 38.23 -0.59 3.14
C MET A 104 39.26 0.19 2.30
N LEU A 105 38.84 1.27 1.64
CA LEU A 105 39.75 2.11 0.84
C LEU A 105 40.81 2.79 1.70
N SER A 106 40.43 3.26 2.90
CA SER A 106 41.35 3.92 3.83
C SER A 106 42.38 2.94 4.38
N ASN A 107 41.95 1.74 4.78
CA ASN A 107 42.85 0.69 5.28
C ASN A 107 43.85 0.24 4.20
N ARG A 108 43.42 0.10 2.95
CA ARG A 108 44.29 -0.24 1.82
C ARG A 108 45.35 0.84 1.58
N ARG A 109 44.96 2.12 1.58
CA ARG A 109 45.90 3.24 1.44
C ARG A 109 46.95 3.25 2.56
N ILE A 110 46.55 2.98 3.79
CA ILE A 110 47.46 2.92 4.95
C ILE A 110 48.43 1.73 4.80
N THR A 111 47.95 0.57 4.39
CA THR A 111 48.82 -0.61 4.19
C THR A 111 49.83 -0.39 3.07
N ASP A 112 49.41 0.19 1.94
CA ASP A 112 50.30 0.52 0.83
C ASP A 112 51.37 1.54 1.24
N HIS A 113 50.98 2.57 1.99
CA HIS A 113 51.94 3.56 2.53
C HIS A 113 52.96 2.91 3.47
N ARG A 114 52.50 2.06 4.39
CA ARG A 114 53.40 1.32 5.31
C ARG A 114 54.36 0.40 4.55
N TYR A 115 53.88 -0.30 3.52
CA TYR A 115 54.71 -1.17 2.69
C TYR A 115 55.81 -0.38 1.95
N ARG A 116 55.46 0.78 1.37
CA ARG A 116 56.43 1.67 0.69
C ARG A 116 57.47 2.22 1.66
N ALA A 117 57.06 2.63 2.86
CA ALA A 117 57.98 3.12 3.88
C ALA A 117 59.00 2.06 4.32
N MET A 118 58.61 0.78 4.42
CA MET A 118 59.54 -0.31 4.74
C MET A 118 60.49 -0.67 3.58
N LYS A 119 60.13 -0.35 2.34
CA LYS A 119 60.94 -0.67 1.15
C LYS A 119 61.86 0.48 0.70
N GLY A 120 61.70 1.68 1.24
CA GLY A 120 62.50 2.87 0.91
C GLY A 120 63.73 3.11 1.79
N THR A 121 64.01 2.25 2.76
CA THR A 121 65.20 2.35 3.62
C THR A 121 66.29 1.41 3.13
N HIS A 122 67.08 1.81 2.13
CA HIS A 122 68.40 1.27 1.81
C HIS A 122 69.29 2.45 1.41
#